data_AF-A0AAV3AGR9-F1
#
_entry.id   AF-A0AAV3AGR9-F1
#
_cell.length_a   1.000
_cell.length_b   1.000
_cell.length_c   1.000
_cell.angle_alpha   90.00
_cell.angle_beta   90.00
_cell.angle_gamma   90.00
#
_symmetry.space_group_name_H-M   'P 1'
#
loop_
_entity.id
_entity.type
_entity.pdbx_description
1 polymer ?
#
loop_
_entity_poly.entity_id
_entity_poly.type
_entity_poly.pdbx_seq_one_letter_code
_entity_poly.pdbx_strand_id
1 'polypeptide(L)'
;MEVCYQLPVLPLDRPVPKHVLSRRGAISFSSSSALFGCPNPRQLSQFKRRGAISYDSSDQTALYIRMLGSCVIFKQLSARDVRVRSRAGFESERRGSHPYIDFRILHSHSEIEISLSARNIRRLLSFQRYLRSSRFFRGVTPQNSLYILDDDYNGQAKCMLEKVGNWNFDIFLFDRLTNGNSLVTLTFHLLNHLGLIDHFHMDMVKLRRFLVMVQEDYHSQNPYHNAVHAADVTQAMYCYLKEPKLAKSLTHWDVLLGLIAAATHDLDHPGVNQSFLIKTNHYLATLYKNTSVLENHHWRSAVGLLRESGLFSHMDLGEREQMESQLGSIILATDISRQNEYLSQFRTHLDNGDLCLDNAGHRLFILQMALKCADICNPCRTWELSKQWSEKVTEEFFCQGDVERKCNLDLSPLCDRNTSNIANIQIGFITYLVEPLFVEWARFSNTRLSQTMLGHVGLNKASWKGMLQERSSSEEADPAFDD
;
A
#
# COMPACT_ATOMS: atom_id res chain seq x y z
N MET A 1 3.31 1.27 -59.45
CA MET A 1 2.55 1.61 -58.24
C MET A 1 2.42 0.34 -57.41
N GLU A 2 3.40 0.08 -56.55
CA GLU A 2 3.37 -1.03 -55.62
C GLU A 2 2.92 -0.50 -54.26
N VAL A 3 1.80 -1.04 -53.78
CA VAL A 3 1.22 -0.72 -52.48
C VAL A 3 1.95 -1.55 -51.44
N CYS A 4 2.85 -0.90 -50.69
CA CYS A 4 3.58 -1.52 -49.59
C CYS A 4 2.63 -1.63 -48.38
N TYR A 5 2.20 -2.84 -48.03
CA TYR A 5 1.44 -3.09 -46.80
C TYR A 5 2.38 -2.98 -45.60
N GLN A 6 2.39 -1.84 -44.92
CA GLN A 6 3.01 -1.70 -43.61
C GLN A 6 2.19 -2.49 -42.57
N LEU A 7 2.85 -3.38 -41.83
CA LEU A 7 2.29 -4.01 -40.63
C LEU A 7 2.16 -2.95 -39.52
N PRO A 8 1.08 -2.97 -38.71
CA PRO A 8 0.92 -2.03 -37.61
C PRO A 8 1.94 -2.31 -36.49
N VAL A 9 2.65 -1.28 -36.07
CA VAL A 9 3.56 -1.29 -34.90
C VAL A 9 2.72 -1.24 -33.63
N LEU A 10 2.95 -2.16 -32.69
CA LEU A 10 2.24 -2.20 -31.41
C LEU A 10 3.16 -1.73 -30.26
N PRO A 11 2.60 -1.24 -29.12
CA PRO A 11 3.36 -0.58 -28.04
C PRO A 11 4.42 -1.43 -27.31
N LEU A 12 4.59 -2.71 -27.68
CA LEU A 12 5.51 -3.67 -27.05
C LEU A 12 6.68 -4.08 -27.97
N ASP A 13 6.76 -3.52 -29.18
CA ASP A 13 7.86 -3.79 -30.11
C ASP A 13 9.11 -3.00 -29.69
N ARG A 14 10.08 -3.66 -29.04
CA ARG A 14 11.37 -3.02 -28.69
C ARG A 14 12.44 -3.33 -29.76
N PRO A 15 13.16 -2.31 -30.26
CA PRO A 15 14.28 -2.53 -31.17
C PRO A 15 15.45 -3.21 -30.43
N VAL A 16 16.08 -4.20 -31.07
CA VAL A 16 17.26 -4.88 -30.51
C VAL A 16 18.49 -3.99 -30.74
N PRO A 17 19.26 -3.64 -29.69
CA PRO A 17 20.46 -2.81 -29.84
C PRO A 17 21.53 -3.49 -30.70
N LYS A 18 22.16 -2.75 -31.61
CA LYS A 18 23.17 -3.27 -32.57
C LYS A 18 24.36 -3.98 -31.92
N HIS A 19 24.72 -3.64 -30.68
CA HIS A 19 25.82 -4.26 -29.94
C HIS A 19 25.49 -5.67 -29.40
N VAL A 20 24.21 -6.04 -29.36
CA VAL A 20 23.76 -7.39 -28.96
C VAL A 20 23.94 -8.38 -30.12
N LEU A 21 23.87 -7.89 -31.37
CA LEU A 21 24.01 -8.69 -32.58
C LEU A 21 25.48 -9.01 -32.94
N SER A 22 26.46 -8.32 -32.33
CA SER A 22 27.88 -8.43 -32.69
C SER A 22 28.71 -9.35 -31.79
N ARG A 23 28.14 -9.94 -30.73
CA ARG A 23 28.88 -10.90 -29.88
C ARG A 23 28.77 -12.33 -30.43
N ARG A 24 29.89 -12.89 -30.89
CA ARG A 24 30.01 -14.32 -31.18
C ARG A 24 29.89 -15.12 -29.86
N GLY A 25 28.85 -15.94 -29.77
CA GLY A 25 28.71 -16.99 -28.75
C GLY A 25 28.47 -16.50 -27.33
N ALA A 26 27.19 -16.44 -26.91
CA ALA A 26 26.67 -16.87 -25.60
C ALA A 26 25.35 -16.15 -25.27
N ILE A 27 24.23 -16.78 -25.58
CA ILE A 27 23.04 -16.70 -24.72
C ILE A 27 22.68 -18.16 -24.44
N SER A 28 23.03 -18.64 -23.26
CA SER A 28 22.61 -19.95 -22.75
C SER A 28 21.64 -19.73 -21.61
N PHE A 29 20.39 -20.17 -21.78
CA PHE A 29 19.45 -20.32 -20.68
C PHE A 29 19.48 -21.80 -20.26
N SER A 30 20.21 -22.12 -19.19
CA SER A 30 20.10 -23.43 -18.54
C SER A 30 19.06 -23.37 -17.43
N SER A 31 17.88 -23.94 -17.70
CA SER A 31 17.03 -24.51 -16.65
C SER A 31 17.62 -25.88 -16.29
N SER A 32 18.15 -26.08 -15.09
CA SER A 32 18.47 -27.43 -14.62
C SER A 32 18.01 -27.62 -13.18
N SER A 33 16.93 -28.39 -13.05
CA SER A 33 16.56 -29.11 -11.85
C SER A 33 17.15 -30.51 -11.95
N ALA A 34 17.69 -30.98 -10.82
CA ALA A 34 18.01 -32.37 -10.47
C ALA A 34 19.37 -32.96 -10.92
N LEU A 35 20.26 -33.10 -9.93
CA LEU A 35 21.21 -34.21 -9.81
C LEU A 35 21.22 -34.70 -8.35
N PHE A 36 20.33 -35.64 -8.03
CA PHE A 36 20.62 -36.80 -7.18
C PHE A 36 19.73 -37.97 -7.61
N GLY A 37 20.36 -39.02 -8.14
CA GLY A 37 19.92 -40.40 -7.96
C GLY A 37 19.10 -41.06 -9.08
N CYS A 38 19.73 -42.08 -9.68
CA CYS A 38 19.14 -43.32 -10.24
C CYS A 38 18.87 -43.42 -11.76
N PRO A 39 19.01 -44.65 -12.33
CA PRO A 39 19.98 -44.88 -13.40
C PRO A 39 19.42 -45.43 -14.72
N ASN A 40 20.23 -45.22 -15.75
CA ASN A 40 20.29 -45.87 -17.06
C ASN A 40 19.35 -45.37 -18.18
N PRO A 41 19.89 -44.81 -19.30
CA PRO A 41 19.12 -44.12 -20.33
C PRO A 41 18.97 -44.97 -21.59
N ARG A 42 17.87 -45.70 -21.74
CA ARG A 42 17.39 -46.16 -23.07
C ARG A 42 15.87 -46.28 -23.03
N GLN A 43 15.19 -45.19 -23.35
CA GLN A 43 13.86 -45.10 -23.98
C GLN A 43 13.22 -43.74 -23.66
N LEU A 44 13.56 -42.71 -24.44
CA LEU A 44 12.75 -41.49 -24.55
C LEU A 44 12.65 -41.15 -26.04
N SER A 45 11.53 -41.55 -26.64
CA SER A 45 11.10 -41.03 -27.94
C SER A 45 9.84 -40.18 -27.73
N GLN A 46 9.96 -38.92 -28.15
CA GLN A 46 8.93 -38.11 -28.83
C GLN A 46 7.70 -37.61 -28.03
N PHE A 47 7.83 -36.43 -27.42
CA PHE A 47 7.20 -35.15 -27.83
C PHE A 47 6.98 -34.18 -26.64
N LYS A 48 8.00 -33.36 -26.35
CA LYS A 48 7.86 -32.00 -25.78
C LYS A 48 8.45 -31.04 -26.83
N ARG A 49 7.65 -30.18 -27.45
CA ARG A 49 8.18 -29.04 -28.22
C ARG A 49 8.43 -27.88 -27.27
N ARG A 50 9.70 -27.62 -26.97
CA ARG A 50 10.20 -26.32 -26.49
C ARG A 50 10.56 -25.49 -27.72
N GLY A 51 10.22 -24.20 -27.71
CA GLY A 51 10.52 -23.28 -28.80
C GLY A 51 12.03 -23.12 -29.00
N ALA A 52 12.47 -23.24 -30.25
CA ALA A 52 13.80 -22.88 -30.70
C ALA A 52 13.63 -22.07 -31.99
N ILE A 53 14.30 -20.93 -32.09
CA ILE A 53 14.46 -20.17 -33.33
C ILE A 53 15.94 -20.20 -33.64
N SER A 54 16.31 -20.71 -34.81
CA SER A 54 17.67 -20.70 -35.35
C SER A 54 17.67 -19.89 -36.65
N TYR A 55 18.60 -18.94 -36.79
CA TYR A 55 18.84 -18.21 -38.03
C TYR A 55 20.20 -18.60 -38.60
N ASP A 56 20.28 -18.68 -39.93
CA ASP A 56 21.53 -18.80 -40.67
C ASP A 56 22.19 -17.41 -40.83
N SER A 57 23.50 -17.40 -40.95
CA SER A 57 24.38 -16.22 -41.09
C SER A 57 24.13 -15.37 -42.34
N SER A 58 23.26 -15.81 -43.24
CA SER A 58 22.90 -15.11 -44.48
C SER A 58 21.59 -14.30 -44.39
N ASP A 59 20.86 -14.34 -43.28
CA ASP A 59 19.52 -13.77 -43.18
C ASP A 59 19.50 -12.37 -42.52
N GLN A 60 19.32 -11.32 -43.34
CA GLN A 60 19.34 -9.89 -42.91
C GLN A 60 17.95 -9.35 -42.52
N THR A 61 16.91 -10.18 -42.39
CA THR A 61 15.52 -9.71 -42.34
C THR A 61 14.82 -9.77 -40.98
N ALA A 62 15.49 -10.19 -39.90
CA ALA A 62 14.89 -10.25 -38.57
C ALA A 62 15.03 -8.93 -37.79
N LEU A 63 14.04 -8.04 -37.89
CA LEU A 63 14.01 -6.76 -37.15
C LEU A 63 13.22 -6.81 -35.81
N TYR A 64 12.46 -7.88 -35.52
CA TYR A 64 11.58 -7.94 -34.34
C TYR A 64 11.44 -9.36 -33.76
N ILE A 65 11.33 -9.47 -32.42
CA ILE A 65 11.04 -10.73 -31.69
C ILE A 65 9.60 -10.67 -31.16
N ARG A 66 8.74 -11.58 -31.63
CA ARG A 66 7.33 -11.69 -31.20
C ARG A 66 7.19 -12.73 -30.08
N MET A 67 6.73 -12.30 -28.90
CA MET A 67 6.30 -13.20 -27.82
C MET A 67 4.87 -13.69 -28.11
N LEU A 68 4.67 -15.00 -28.27
CA LEU A 68 3.36 -15.59 -28.55
C LEU A 68 2.59 -15.87 -27.24
N GLY A 69 1.48 -15.15 -27.04
CA GLY A 69 0.36 -15.57 -26.19
C GLY A 69 -0.68 -16.32 -27.02
N SER A 70 -1.09 -17.48 -26.52
CA SER A 70 -1.82 -18.56 -27.18
C SER A 70 -3.16 -18.17 -27.84
N CYS A 71 -3.39 -18.62 -29.08
CA CYS A 71 -4.70 -18.66 -29.75
C CYS A 71 -5.15 -20.12 -29.93
N VAL A 72 -6.42 -20.39 -29.62
CA VAL A 72 -7.11 -21.69 -29.79
C VAL A 72 -7.66 -21.80 -31.22
N ILE A 73 -7.52 -22.96 -31.83
CA ILE A 73 -7.81 -23.28 -33.24
C ILE A 73 -9.31 -23.39 -33.54
N PHE A 74 -9.68 -22.90 -34.73
CA PHE A 74 -10.97 -22.96 -35.42
C PHE A 74 -11.50 -24.39 -35.71
N LYS A 75 -12.83 -24.54 -35.74
CA LYS A 75 -13.52 -25.52 -36.60
C LYS A 75 -14.44 -24.76 -37.56
N GLN A 76 -14.17 -24.89 -38.85
CA GLN A 76 -14.90 -24.27 -39.95
C GLN A 76 -15.73 -25.34 -40.67
N LEU A 77 -17.03 -25.09 -40.85
CA LEU A 77 -17.86 -25.75 -41.87
C LEU A 77 -18.85 -24.72 -42.47
N SER A 78 -18.63 -24.50 -43.76
CA SER A 78 -19.47 -24.00 -44.87
C SER A 78 -20.77 -23.21 -44.65
N ALA A 79 -20.80 -22.07 -45.38
CA ALA A 79 -21.77 -21.70 -46.41
C ALA A 79 -23.15 -21.07 -46.08
N ARG A 80 -23.33 -19.90 -46.72
CA ARG A 80 -24.53 -19.34 -47.39
C ARG A 80 -25.58 -18.56 -46.57
N ASP A 81 -25.91 -17.42 -47.18
CA ASP A 81 -27.05 -16.52 -47.02
C ASP A 81 -28.34 -17.17 -46.51
N VAL A 82 -28.91 -16.63 -45.44
CA VAL A 82 -30.37 -16.57 -45.24
C VAL A 82 -30.75 -15.28 -44.52
N ARG A 83 -31.64 -14.53 -45.15
CA ARG A 83 -32.29 -13.30 -44.70
C ARG A 83 -33.62 -13.68 -44.05
N VAL A 84 -33.84 -13.44 -42.74
CA VAL A 84 -35.20 -13.46 -42.15
C VAL A 84 -35.35 -12.43 -41.02
N ARG A 85 -36.45 -11.68 -41.10
CA ARG A 85 -37.02 -10.72 -40.14
C ARG A 85 -37.48 -11.41 -38.84
N SER A 86 -37.36 -10.71 -37.70
CA SER A 86 -38.50 -10.15 -36.94
C SER A 86 -38.32 -10.14 -35.40
N ARG A 87 -38.58 -8.94 -34.85
CA ARG A 87 -39.24 -8.56 -33.58
C ARG A 87 -38.93 -9.31 -32.28
N ALA A 88 -38.26 -8.61 -31.38
CA ALA A 88 -38.67 -8.27 -29.99
C ALA A 88 -37.50 -7.43 -29.41
N GLY A 89 -37.59 -6.13 -29.17
CA GLY A 89 -38.46 -5.49 -28.20
C GLY A 89 -37.75 -5.48 -26.84
N PHE A 90 -36.96 -4.45 -26.54
CA PHE A 90 -36.88 -3.80 -25.22
C PHE A 90 -35.99 -2.54 -25.31
N GLU A 91 -36.49 -1.48 -24.66
CA GLU A 91 -36.09 -0.09 -24.78
C GLU A 91 -34.74 0.23 -24.10
N SER A 92 -34.08 1.27 -24.64
CA SER A 92 -32.94 1.94 -24.02
C SER A 92 -33.45 3.02 -23.08
N GLU A 93 -33.22 2.87 -21.76
CA GLU A 93 -33.29 4.00 -20.83
C GLU A 93 -31.89 4.44 -20.41
N ARG A 94 -31.53 5.65 -20.85
CA ARG A 94 -30.58 6.53 -20.18
C ARG A 94 -31.17 6.95 -18.83
N ARG A 95 -30.40 6.84 -17.74
CA ARG A 95 -30.59 7.70 -16.55
C ARG A 95 -29.24 8.12 -15.99
N GLY A 96 -28.82 9.32 -16.38
CA GLY A 96 -28.10 10.22 -15.50
C GLY A 96 -29.10 11.15 -14.83
N SER A 97 -29.05 11.24 -13.50
CA SER A 97 -29.50 12.38 -12.70
C SER A 97 -29.23 12.06 -11.22
N HIS A 98 -28.17 12.66 -10.66
CA HIS A 98 -27.99 12.76 -9.20
C HIS A 98 -28.95 13.82 -8.65
N PRO A 99 -29.65 13.60 -7.53
CA PRO A 99 -30.42 14.66 -6.90
C PRO A 99 -29.50 15.55 -6.05
N TYR A 100 -29.57 16.84 -6.35
CA TYR A 100 -29.15 17.97 -5.51
C TYR A 100 -29.97 17.98 -4.21
N ILE A 101 -29.33 18.14 -3.05
CA ILE A 101 -29.99 18.29 -1.75
C ILE A 101 -29.77 19.71 -1.24
N ASP A 102 -30.86 20.46 -1.12
CA ASP A 102 -30.93 21.81 -0.57
C ASP A 102 -31.16 21.75 0.96
N PHE A 103 -30.36 22.47 1.73
CA PHE A 103 -30.39 22.50 3.21
C PHE A 103 -30.97 23.80 3.78
N ARG A 104 -32.01 24.37 3.17
CA ARG A 104 -32.72 25.54 3.71
C ARG A 104 -34.08 25.22 4.32
N ILE A 105 -34.15 24.32 5.31
CA ILE A 105 -35.32 24.27 6.21
C ILE A 105 -34.88 23.89 7.63
N LEU A 106 -34.24 24.81 8.36
CA LEU A 106 -34.16 24.78 9.82
C LEU A 106 -34.14 26.22 10.37
N HIS A 107 -35.19 26.98 10.11
CA HIS A 107 -35.54 28.15 10.93
C HIS A 107 -37.06 28.36 10.93
N SER A 108 -37.75 27.70 11.86
CA SER A 108 -39.03 28.20 12.40
C SER A 108 -39.35 27.49 13.71
N HIS A 109 -39.28 28.25 14.82
CA HIS A 109 -39.92 27.87 16.07
C HIS A 109 -41.44 28.00 15.93
N SER A 110 -42.21 26.99 16.35
CA SER A 110 -43.50 27.16 17.04
C SER A 110 -44.08 25.80 17.45
N GLU A 111 -44.73 25.84 18.60
CA GLU A 111 -45.33 24.74 19.36
C GLU A 111 -46.45 24.03 18.60
N ILE A 112 -46.37 22.70 18.45
CA ILE A 112 -47.52 21.83 18.24
C ILE A 112 -47.27 20.51 19.00
N GLU A 113 -48.03 20.30 20.08
CA GLU A 113 -48.17 19.02 20.78
C GLU A 113 -48.94 18.02 19.90
N ILE A 114 -48.26 17.00 19.38
CA ILE A 114 -48.91 15.78 18.89
C ILE A 114 -48.14 14.56 19.40
N SER A 115 -48.84 13.77 20.21
CA SER A 115 -48.45 12.46 20.71
C SER A 115 -48.15 11.50 19.55
N LEU A 116 -46.87 11.14 19.36
CA LEU A 116 -46.45 10.07 18.47
C LEU A 116 -45.49 9.12 19.20
N SER A 117 -45.86 7.84 19.19
CA SER A 117 -45.19 6.69 19.81
C SER A 117 -43.66 6.73 19.69
N ALA A 118 -42.97 6.50 20.82
CA ALA A 118 -41.52 6.52 21.03
C ALA A 118 -40.71 5.43 20.28
N ARG A 119 -41.16 4.96 19.10
CA ARG A 119 -40.44 4.00 18.25
C ARG A 119 -39.84 4.59 16.98
N ASN A 120 -40.08 5.86 16.65
CA ASN A 120 -39.64 6.45 15.37
C ASN A 120 -38.69 7.66 15.45
N ILE A 121 -38.11 7.99 16.62
CA ILE A 121 -37.10 9.05 16.76
C ILE A 121 -35.76 8.47 17.24
N ARG A 122 -35.20 7.53 16.46
CA ARG A 122 -33.79 7.07 16.57
C ARG A 122 -33.17 6.86 15.19
N ARG A 123 -33.47 7.75 14.25
CA ARG A 123 -32.80 7.79 12.95
C ARG A 123 -32.59 9.25 12.58
N LEU A 124 -31.53 9.82 13.13
CA LEU A 124 -30.75 10.96 12.65
C LEU A 124 -29.57 11.01 13.64
N LEU A 125 -28.32 10.93 13.15
CA LEU A 125 -27.03 10.82 13.88
C LEU A 125 -26.38 9.42 14.04
N SER A 126 -26.70 8.43 13.20
CA SER A 126 -25.87 7.21 13.10
C SER A 126 -25.07 7.21 11.80
N PHE A 127 -23.74 7.13 11.91
CA PHE A 127 -22.79 6.75 10.87
C PHE A 127 -23.34 5.63 10.00
N GLN A 128 -24.00 5.95 8.88
CA GLN A 128 -24.37 4.95 7.89
C GLN A 128 -23.15 4.72 7.00
N ARG A 129 -22.28 3.82 7.48
CA ARG A 129 -21.43 2.99 6.63
C ARG A 129 -22.30 2.48 5.48
N TYR A 130 -21.99 2.92 4.26
CA TYR A 130 -22.49 2.24 3.08
C TYR A 130 -21.79 0.89 3.03
N LEU A 131 -22.41 -0.11 3.67
CA LEU A 131 -22.07 -1.51 3.48
C LEU A 131 -22.23 -1.81 1.98
N ARG A 132 -21.12 -1.79 1.24
CA ARG A 132 -21.06 -2.57 0.01
C ARG A 132 -21.30 -4.00 0.44
N SER A 133 -22.43 -4.55 0.00
CA SER A 133 -22.85 -5.91 0.28
C SER A 133 -21.64 -6.85 0.14
N SER A 134 -21.16 -7.34 1.27
CA SER A 134 -20.20 -8.41 1.33
C SER A 134 -20.76 -9.56 0.51
N ARG A 135 -19.98 -10.06 -0.44
CA ARG A 135 -20.22 -11.38 -1.02
C ARG A 135 -19.90 -12.40 0.07
N PHE A 136 -20.82 -12.56 1.01
CA PHE A 136 -20.86 -13.70 1.89
C PHE A 136 -20.91 -14.96 1.03
N PHE A 137 -20.05 -15.91 1.36
CA PHE A 137 -19.98 -17.26 0.80
C PHE A 137 -21.38 -17.86 0.61
N ARG A 138 -21.80 -18.04 -0.65
CA ARG A 138 -22.67 -19.16 -1.00
C ARG A 138 -21.76 -20.34 -1.27
N GLY A 139 -21.91 -21.40 -0.48
CA GLY A 139 -21.33 -22.70 -0.76
C GLY A 139 -21.79 -23.18 -2.14
N VAL A 140 -20.88 -23.11 -3.11
CA VAL A 140 -20.90 -23.88 -4.34
C VAL A 140 -19.46 -24.36 -4.49
N THR A 141 -19.23 -25.65 -4.32
CA THR A 141 -17.98 -26.30 -4.71
C THR A 141 -17.85 -26.22 -6.23
N PRO A 142 -16.89 -25.46 -6.80
CA PRO A 142 -16.54 -25.64 -8.19
C PRO A 142 -15.49 -26.73 -8.25
N GLN A 143 -15.87 -27.92 -8.70
CA GLN A 143 -14.87 -28.86 -9.23
C GLN A 143 -14.28 -28.24 -10.50
N ASN A 144 -13.23 -27.43 -10.34
CA ASN A 144 -12.36 -26.99 -11.42
C ASN A 144 -10.91 -27.12 -10.96
N SER A 145 -10.10 -27.73 -11.81
CA SER A 145 -8.69 -28.10 -11.61
C SER A 145 -7.71 -26.91 -11.58
N LEU A 146 -8.07 -25.81 -10.92
CA LEU A 146 -7.24 -24.58 -10.84
C LEU A 146 -6.43 -24.45 -9.54
N TYR A 147 -6.60 -25.36 -8.58
CA TYR A 147 -5.90 -25.33 -7.27
C TYR A 147 -4.37 -25.43 -7.35
N ILE A 148 -3.79 -25.89 -8.45
CA ILE A 148 -2.34 -26.09 -8.57
C ILE A 148 -1.59 -24.76 -8.59
N LEU A 149 -2.19 -23.67 -9.08
CA LEU A 149 -1.53 -22.35 -9.11
C LEU A 149 -1.64 -21.60 -7.77
N ASP A 150 -2.73 -21.79 -7.01
CA ASP A 150 -2.95 -21.12 -5.72
C ASP A 150 -2.03 -21.66 -4.61
N ASP A 151 -1.64 -22.94 -4.65
CA ASP A 151 -0.70 -23.50 -3.69
C ASP A 151 0.72 -22.93 -3.86
N ASP A 152 1.14 -22.65 -5.11
CA ASP A 152 2.47 -22.11 -5.40
C ASP A 152 2.63 -20.67 -4.88
N TYR A 153 1.64 -19.80 -5.11
CA TYR A 153 1.65 -18.41 -4.60
C TYR A 153 1.59 -18.37 -3.07
N ASN A 154 0.75 -19.21 -2.46
CA ASN A 154 0.70 -19.34 -1.00
C ASN A 154 2.00 -19.88 -0.42
N GLY A 155 2.69 -20.80 -1.11
CA GLY A 155 4.01 -21.29 -0.74
C GLY A 155 5.08 -20.20 -0.79
N GLN A 156 5.09 -19.40 -1.85
CA GLN A 156 6.00 -18.26 -2.01
C GLN A 156 5.77 -17.18 -0.94
N ALA A 157 4.51 -16.83 -0.66
CA ALA A 157 4.16 -15.89 0.41
C ALA A 157 4.65 -16.39 1.78
N LYS A 158 4.47 -17.68 2.09
CA LYS A 158 5.01 -18.30 3.32
C LYS A 158 6.53 -18.21 3.39
N CYS A 159 7.23 -18.49 2.29
CA CYS A 159 8.70 -18.37 2.22
C CYS A 159 9.16 -16.93 2.42
N MET A 160 8.43 -15.93 1.92
CA MET A 160 8.72 -14.53 2.21
C MET A 160 8.58 -14.21 3.70
N LEU A 161 7.53 -14.72 4.36
CA LEU A 161 7.30 -14.50 5.80
C LEU A 161 8.42 -15.03 6.69
N GLU A 162 9.15 -16.07 6.29
CA GLU A 162 10.36 -16.52 7.01
C GLU A 162 11.43 -15.42 7.13
N LYS A 163 11.40 -14.45 6.20
CA LYS A 163 12.31 -13.29 6.15
C LYS A 163 11.61 -11.99 6.55
N VAL A 164 10.47 -12.05 7.25
CA VAL A 164 9.69 -10.87 7.64
C VAL A 164 10.45 -9.88 8.52
N GLY A 165 11.51 -10.32 9.22
CA GLY A 165 12.39 -9.43 9.99
C GLY A 165 13.46 -8.70 9.17
N ASN A 166 13.55 -8.95 7.85
CA ASN A 166 14.53 -8.30 6.99
C ASN A 166 14.04 -6.91 6.58
N TRP A 167 14.91 -5.90 6.69
CA TRP A 167 14.61 -4.54 6.26
C TRP A 167 14.36 -4.40 4.75
N ASN A 168 14.86 -5.35 3.95
CA ASN A 168 14.65 -5.38 2.49
C ASN A 168 13.42 -6.22 2.09
N PHE A 169 12.46 -6.43 3.00
CA PHE A 169 11.23 -7.15 2.70
C PHE A 169 10.42 -6.40 1.63
N ASP A 170 10.12 -7.07 0.50
CA ASP A 170 9.36 -6.48 -0.60
C ASP A 170 7.85 -6.63 -0.34
N ILE A 171 7.28 -5.59 0.27
CA ILE A 171 5.86 -5.56 0.60
C ILE A 171 4.95 -5.57 -0.64
N PHE A 172 5.41 -5.02 -1.77
CA PHE A 172 4.62 -5.00 -3.00
C PHE A 172 4.56 -6.39 -3.65
N LEU A 173 5.67 -7.13 -3.63
CA LEU A 173 5.65 -8.53 -4.07
C LEU A 173 4.78 -9.36 -3.14
N PHE A 174 4.90 -9.17 -1.83
CA PHE A 174 4.08 -9.89 -0.86
C PHE A 174 2.58 -9.63 -1.06
N ASP A 175 2.19 -8.38 -1.33
CA ASP A 175 0.80 -8.02 -1.63
C ASP A 175 0.28 -8.72 -2.91
N ARG A 176 1.10 -8.76 -3.96
CA ARG A 176 0.76 -9.50 -5.20
C ARG A 176 0.57 -11.00 -4.94
N LEU A 177 1.46 -11.62 -4.16
CA LEU A 177 1.39 -13.05 -3.82
C LEU A 177 0.19 -13.40 -2.93
N THR A 178 -0.32 -12.44 -2.17
CA THR A 178 -1.47 -12.61 -1.27
C THR A 178 -2.78 -12.06 -1.84
N ASN A 179 -2.79 -11.72 -3.14
CA ASN A 179 -3.95 -11.16 -3.84
C ASN A 179 -4.55 -9.92 -3.13
N GLY A 180 -3.69 -8.99 -2.69
CA GLY A 180 -4.13 -7.80 -1.97
C GLY A 180 -4.38 -8.00 -0.48
N ASN A 181 -3.98 -9.15 0.09
CA ASN A 181 -4.15 -9.45 1.52
C ASN A 181 -2.85 -9.31 2.32
N SER A 182 -1.97 -8.39 1.93
CA SER A 182 -0.68 -8.19 2.60
C SER A 182 -0.85 -7.86 4.08
N LEU A 183 -1.73 -6.91 4.42
CA LEU A 183 -1.96 -6.47 5.79
C LEU A 183 -2.50 -7.59 6.69
N VAL A 184 -3.56 -8.29 6.25
CA VAL A 184 -4.13 -9.41 7.01
C VAL A 184 -3.10 -10.52 7.22
N THR A 185 -2.43 -10.94 6.15
CA THR A 185 -1.53 -12.10 6.18
C THR A 185 -0.28 -11.81 7.00
N LEU A 186 0.32 -10.63 6.82
CA LEU A 186 1.49 -10.19 7.56
C LEU A 186 1.17 -10.05 9.06
N THR A 187 0.16 -9.28 9.42
CA THR A 187 -0.15 -8.98 10.82
C THR A 187 -0.58 -10.24 11.58
N PHE A 188 -1.37 -11.12 10.95
CA PHE A 188 -1.72 -12.41 11.54
C PHE A 188 -0.47 -13.27 11.79
N HIS A 189 0.45 -13.33 10.81
CA HIS A 189 1.71 -14.05 10.96
C HIS A 189 2.55 -13.48 12.11
N LEU A 190 2.70 -12.15 12.20
CA LEU A 190 3.50 -11.50 13.24
C LEU A 190 2.93 -11.75 14.64
N LEU A 191 1.62 -11.62 14.83
CA LEU A 191 0.96 -11.88 16.11
C LEU A 191 1.13 -13.33 16.55
N ASN A 192 1.05 -14.28 15.61
CA ASN A 192 1.28 -15.69 15.87
C ASN A 192 2.76 -15.99 16.19
N HIS A 193 3.68 -15.50 15.35
CA HIS A 193 5.12 -15.73 15.48
C HIS A 193 5.70 -15.14 16.77
N LEU A 194 5.12 -14.05 17.27
CA LEU A 194 5.48 -13.44 18.55
C LEU A 194 4.78 -14.07 19.76
N GLY A 195 3.94 -15.09 19.56
CA GLY A 195 3.20 -15.76 20.64
C GLY A 195 2.10 -14.91 21.28
N LEU A 196 1.70 -13.79 20.64
CA LEU A 196 0.74 -12.84 21.21
C LEU A 196 -0.69 -13.40 21.19
N ILE A 197 -1.01 -14.25 20.22
CA ILE A 197 -2.31 -14.93 20.15
C ILE A 197 -2.53 -15.77 21.41
N ASP A 198 -1.55 -16.60 21.77
CA ASP A 198 -1.63 -17.47 22.94
C ASP A 198 -1.55 -16.67 24.24
N HIS A 199 -0.63 -15.69 24.32
CA HIS A 199 -0.41 -14.87 25.52
C HIS A 199 -1.65 -14.10 25.95
N PHE A 200 -2.42 -13.56 24.98
CA PHE A 200 -3.63 -12.79 25.24
C PHE A 200 -4.93 -13.58 25.02
N HIS A 201 -4.84 -14.89 24.80
CA HIS A 201 -5.98 -15.78 24.54
C HIS A 201 -6.91 -15.26 23.42
N MET A 202 -6.30 -14.80 22.32
CA MET A 202 -7.06 -14.27 21.18
C MET A 202 -7.74 -15.40 20.40
N ASP A 203 -9.05 -15.27 20.19
CA ASP A 203 -9.75 -16.14 19.25
C ASP A 203 -9.27 -15.85 17.82
N MET A 204 -8.69 -16.85 17.15
CA MET A 204 -8.12 -16.70 15.81
C MET A 204 -9.15 -16.29 14.75
N VAL A 205 -10.42 -16.68 14.91
CA VAL A 205 -11.50 -16.31 13.99
C VAL A 205 -11.86 -14.84 14.18
N LYS A 206 -11.99 -14.39 15.43
CA LYS A 206 -12.18 -12.96 15.75
C LYS A 206 -11.00 -12.12 15.31
N LEU A 207 -9.77 -12.61 15.47
CA LEU A 207 -8.56 -11.92 15.04
C LEU A 207 -8.54 -11.75 13.52
N ARG A 208 -8.77 -12.83 12.77
CA ARG A 208 -8.84 -12.75 11.31
C ARG A 208 -9.97 -11.81 10.87
N ARG A 209 -11.13 -11.86 11.51
CA ARG A 209 -12.24 -10.93 11.24
C ARG A 209 -11.84 -9.49 11.49
N PHE A 210 -11.21 -9.19 12.63
CA PHE A 210 -10.70 -7.86 12.94
C PHE A 210 -9.74 -7.36 11.86
N LEU A 211 -8.73 -8.15 11.49
CA LEU A 211 -7.74 -7.76 10.48
C LEU A 211 -8.36 -7.57 9.09
N VAL A 212 -9.35 -8.39 8.71
CA VAL A 212 -10.08 -8.21 7.44
C VAL A 212 -10.88 -6.91 7.47
N MET A 213 -11.58 -6.60 8.57
CA MET A 213 -12.30 -5.33 8.68
C MET A 213 -11.33 -4.14 8.58
N VAL A 214 -10.15 -4.22 9.21
CA VAL A 214 -9.12 -3.19 9.09
C VAL A 214 -8.67 -3.02 7.64
N GLN A 215 -8.32 -4.10 6.94
CA GLN A 215 -7.86 -4.04 5.56
C GLN A 215 -8.92 -3.48 4.59
N GLU A 216 -10.19 -3.86 4.76
CA GLU A 216 -11.27 -3.40 3.88
C GLU A 216 -11.69 -1.95 4.15
N ASP A 217 -11.44 -1.41 5.35
CA ASP A 217 -11.64 0.01 5.66
C ASP A 217 -10.47 0.90 5.16
N TYR A 218 -9.40 0.30 4.61
CA TYR A 218 -8.42 1.05 3.82
C TYR A 218 -8.89 1.22 2.36
N HIS A 219 -8.73 2.42 1.84
CA HIS A 219 -9.20 2.80 0.52
C HIS A 219 -8.24 2.34 -0.57
N SER A 220 -8.54 1.22 -1.23
CA SER A 220 -7.67 0.63 -2.26
C SER A 220 -7.41 1.54 -3.47
N GLN A 221 -8.23 2.57 -3.66
CA GLN A 221 -8.07 3.57 -4.72
C GLN A 221 -7.01 4.64 -4.40
N ASN A 222 -6.63 4.81 -3.13
CA ASN A 222 -5.58 5.75 -2.77
C ASN A 222 -4.24 5.23 -3.28
N PRO A 223 -3.44 6.03 -4.01
CA PRO A 223 -2.14 5.58 -4.50
C PRO A 223 -1.17 5.16 -3.38
N TYR A 224 -1.15 5.89 -2.25
CA TYR A 224 -0.24 5.70 -1.12
C TYR A 224 -0.96 5.24 0.15
N HIS A 225 -1.90 6.03 0.70
CA HIS A 225 -2.54 5.74 1.99
C HIS A 225 -3.61 4.65 1.86
N ASN A 226 -3.15 3.40 1.68
CA ASN A 226 -3.96 2.18 1.52
C ASN A 226 -3.39 1.03 2.39
N ALA A 227 -4.01 -0.15 2.34
CA ALA A 227 -3.62 -1.29 3.17
C ALA A 227 -2.18 -1.77 2.96
N VAL A 228 -1.58 -1.54 1.78
CA VAL A 228 -0.19 -1.94 1.50
C VAL A 228 0.78 -1.05 2.27
N HIS A 229 0.50 0.26 2.37
CA HIS A 229 1.27 1.18 3.21
C HIS A 229 1.16 0.76 4.69
N ALA A 230 -0.05 0.48 5.18
CA ALA A 230 -0.24 -0.03 6.53
C ALA A 230 0.53 -1.34 6.79
N ALA A 231 0.60 -2.23 5.80
CA ALA A 231 1.37 -3.46 5.89
C ALA A 231 2.89 -3.18 5.93
N ASP A 232 3.39 -2.22 5.14
CA ASP A 232 4.80 -1.78 5.16
C ASP A 232 5.18 -1.19 6.52
N VAL A 233 4.35 -0.29 7.06
CA VAL A 233 4.54 0.33 8.38
C VAL A 233 4.50 -0.73 9.49
N THR A 234 3.59 -1.70 9.41
CA THR A 234 3.54 -2.83 10.36
C THR A 234 4.82 -3.68 10.30
N GLN A 235 5.32 -3.95 9.10
CA GLN A 235 6.58 -4.70 8.92
C GLN A 235 7.79 -3.92 9.44
N ALA A 236 7.88 -2.62 9.16
CA ALA A 236 8.92 -1.74 9.68
C ALA A 236 8.87 -1.66 11.21
N MET A 237 7.67 -1.49 11.78
CA MET A 237 7.45 -1.50 13.22
C MET A 237 7.94 -2.80 13.85
N TYR A 238 7.65 -3.96 13.23
CA TYR A 238 8.21 -5.23 13.68
C TYR A 238 9.74 -5.26 13.70
N CYS A 239 10.41 -4.72 12.68
CA CYS A 239 11.87 -4.60 12.68
C CYS A 239 12.38 -3.73 13.85
N TYR A 240 11.71 -2.62 14.17
CA TYR A 240 12.08 -1.78 15.32
C TYR A 240 11.83 -2.47 16.66
N LEU A 241 10.71 -3.18 16.81
CA LEU A 241 10.42 -3.97 18.02
C LEU A 241 11.46 -5.07 18.27
N LYS A 242 12.18 -5.50 17.22
CA LYS A 242 13.31 -6.45 17.30
C LYS A 242 14.67 -5.83 17.62
N GLU A 243 14.78 -4.50 17.65
CA GLU A 243 16.02 -3.83 18.06
C GLU A 243 16.41 -4.23 19.49
N PRO A 244 17.70 -4.45 19.81
CA PRO A 244 18.12 -5.06 21.07
C PRO A 244 17.62 -4.35 22.34
N LYS A 245 17.59 -3.02 22.34
CA LYS A 245 17.09 -2.22 23.48
C LYS A 245 15.60 -2.44 23.70
N LEU A 246 14.81 -2.53 22.63
CA LEU A 246 13.37 -2.70 22.68
C LEU A 246 12.99 -4.15 22.95
N ALA A 247 13.57 -5.10 22.22
CA ALA A 247 13.30 -6.52 22.40
C ALA A 247 13.56 -7.02 23.84
N LYS A 248 14.49 -6.39 24.57
CA LYS A 248 14.77 -6.70 25.97
C LYS A 248 13.78 -6.07 26.96
N SER A 249 13.19 -4.93 26.62
CA SER A 249 12.49 -4.06 27.59
C SER A 249 10.97 -4.00 27.38
N LEU A 250 10.50 -4.22 26.15
CA LEU A 250 9.08 -4.17 25.82
C LEU A 250 8.35 -5.40 26.36
N THR A 251 7.17 -5.18 26.90
CA THR A 251 6.25 -6.24 27.31
C THR A 251 5.46 -6.77 26.10
N HIS A 252 4.81 -7.94 26.24
CA HIS A 252 3.88 -8.43 25.21
C HIS A 252 2.76 -7.42 24.92
N TRP A 253 2.34 -6.64 25.91
CA TRP A 253 1.33 -5.58 25.77
C TRP A 253 1.83 -4.45 24.88
N ASP A 254 3.06 -3.98 25.12
CA ASP A 254 3.71 -2.94 24.32
C ASP A 254 3.86 -3.37 22.85
N VAL A 255 4.28 -4.62 22.62
CA VAL A 255 4.45 -5.21 21.28
C VAL A 255 3.10 -5.34 20.58
N LEU A 256 2.05 -5.79 21.28
CA LEU A 256 0.70 -5.89 20.74
C LEU A 256 0.18 -4.52 20.30
N LEU A 257 0.29 -3.52 21.19
CA LEU A 257 -0.13 -2.15 20.90
C LEU A 257 0.61 -1.57 19.69
N GLY A 258 1.94 -1.77 19.63
CA GLY A 258 2.75 -1.28 18.52
C GLY A 258 2.32 -1.85 17.17
N LEU A 259 2.01 -3.16 17.10
CA LEU A 259 1.55 -3.81 15.87
C LEU A 259 0.13 -3.40 15.48
N ILE A 260 -0.81 -3.31 16.43
CA ILE A 260 -2.18 -2.84 16.14
C ILE A 260 -2.18 -1.37 15.72
N ALA A 261 -1.38 -0.52 16.39
CA ALA A 261 -1.21 0.88 16.01
C ALA A 261 -0.69 1.01 14.58
N ALA A 262 0.38 0.30 14.24
CA ALA A 262 0.94 0.32 12.89
C ALA A 262 -0.07 -0.14 11.82
N ALA A 263 -0.83 -1.20 12.11
CA ALA A 263 -1.82 -1.75 11.18
C ALA A 263 -3.06 -0.84 11.00
N THR A 264 -3.28 0.15 11.87
CA THR A 264 -4.49 0.98 11.88
C THR A 264 -4.23 2.49 11.86
N HIS A 265 -2.96 2.93 11.78
CA HIS A 265 -2.59 4.33 11.95
C HIS A 265 -3.19 5.27 10.88
N ASP A 266 -3.55 4.73 9.72
CA ASP A 266 -4.12 5.45 8.55
C ASP A 266 -5.51 4.91 8.14
N LEU A 267 -6.21 4.25 9.07
CA LEU A 267 -7.47 3.58 8.76
C LEU A 267 -8.54 4.56 8.25
N ASP A 268 -9.21 4.25 7.14
CA ASP A 268 -10.19 5.13 6.47
C ASP A 268 -9.62 6.49 6.01
N HIS A 269 -8.32 6.53 5.65
CA HIS A 269 -7.70 7.74 5.08
C HIS A 269 -8.35 8.15 3.73
N PRO A 270 -8.80 9.41 3.57
CA PRO A 270 -9.58 9.84 2.39
C PRO A 270 -8.72 10.19 1.15
N GLY A 271 -7.41 10.03 1.24
CA GLY A 271 -6.47 10.37 0.15
C GLY A 271 -6.17 11.86 0.02
N VAL A 272 -6.47 12.65 1.05
CA VAL A 272 -6.25 14.10 1.11
C VAL A 272 -5.78 14.51 2.50
N ASN A 273 -4.96 15.57 2.57
CA ASN A 273 -4.37 16.02 3.82
C ASN A 273 -5.35 16.78 4.73
N GLN A 274 -4.96 16.98 5.99
CA GLN A 274 -5.76 17.72 6.98
C GLN A 274 -6.13 19.14 6.51
N SER A 275 -5.21 19.87 5.89
CA SER A 275 -5.46 21.23 5.41
C SER A 275 -6.61 21.27 4.38
N PHE A 276 -6.67 20.25 3.51
CA PHE A 276 -7.76 20.08 2.56
C PHE A 276 -9.11 19.85 3.27
N LEU A 277 -9.15 18.99 4.28
CA LEU A 277 -10.38 18.74 5.04
C LEU A 277 -10.89 20.00 5.76
N ILE A 278 -9.97 20.80 6.32
CA ILE A 278 -10.32 22.06 6.98
C ILE A 278 -10.84 23.09 5.97
N LYS A 279 -10.13 23.33 4.86
CA LYS A 279 -10.52 24.35 3.87
C LYS A 279 -11.85 24.03 3.17
N THR A 280 -12.19 22.75 3.07
CA THR A 280 -13.45 22.29 2.46
C THR A 280 -14.60 22.15 3.47
N ASN A 281 -14.39 22.48 4.75
CA ASN A 281 -15.37 22.28 5.83
C ASN A 281 -15.90 20.84 5.89
N HIS A 282 -15.01 19.86 5.67
CA HIS A 282 -15.37 18.46 5.77
C HIS A 282 -15.83 18.13 7.19
N TYR A 283 -16.82 17.24 7.35
CA TYR A 283 -17.42 16.94 8.66
C TYR A 283 -16.38 16.45 9.69
N LEU A 284 -15.32 15.76 9.25
CA LEU A 284 -14.21 15.34 10.11
C LEU A 284 -13.48 16.53 10.74
N ALA A 285 -13.25 17.60 9.98
CA ALA A 285 -12.61 18.81 10.50
C ALA A 285 -13.45 19.45 11.62
N THR A 286 -14.78 19.48 11.45
CA THR A 286 -15.71 19.92 12.50
C THR A 286 -15.70 18.98 13.70
N LEU A 287 -15.76 17.66 13.48
CA LEU A 287 -15.82 16.64 14.53
C LEU A 287 -14.58 16.69 15.44
N TYR A 288 -13.40 16.87 14.84
CA TYR A 288 -12.11 16.89 15.54
C TYR A 288 -11.56 18.30 15.74
N LYS A 289 -12.39 19.33 15.54
CA LYS A 289 -12.08 20.73 15.84
C LYS A 289 -10.75 21.21 15.24
N ASN A 290 -10.48 20.81 14.00
CA ASN A 290 -9.28 21.16 13.23
C ASN A 290 -7.93 20.72 13.85
N THR A 291 -7.91 19.80 14.81
CA THR A 291 -6.67 19.32 15.47
C THR A 291 -6.48 17.83 15.20
N SER A 292 -5.35 17.47 14.58
CA SER A 292 -4.98 16.09 14.20
C SER A 292 -6.19 15.31 13.66
N VAL A 293 -6.85 15.91 12.66
CA VAL A 293 -8.18 15.52 12.16
C VAL A 293 -8.15 14.10 11.63
N LEU A 294 -7.10 13.76 10.87
CA LEU A 294 -6.91 12.46 10.28
C LEU A 294 -6.55 11.43 11.34
N GLU A 295 -5.58 11.72 12.20
CA GLU A 295 -5.08 10.77 13.20
C GLU A 295 -6.13 10.47 14.26
N ASN A 296 -6.95 11.46 14.65
CA ASN A 296 -8.13 11.20 15.47
C ASN A 296 -9.13 10.29 14.74
N HIS A 297 -9.38 10.52 13.46
CA HIS A 297 -10.28 9.68 12.66
C HIS A 297 -9.80 8.23 12.58
N HIS A 298 -8.53 8.01 12.27
CA HIS A 298 -7.88 6.70 12.23
C HIS A 298 -8.02 5.99 13.58
N TRP A 299 -7.68 6.68 14.67
CA TRP A 299 -7.82 6.16 16.02
C TRP A 299 -9.27 5.77 16.35
N ARG A 300 -10.25 6.67 16.14
CA ARG A 300 -11.65 6.37 16.49
C ARG A 300 -12.22 5.24 15.63
N SER A 301 -11.81 5.14 14.37
CA SER A 301 -12.17 4.04 13.47
C SER A 301 -11.58 2.71 13.97
N ALA A 302 -10.31 2.70 14.36
CA ALA A 302 -9.64 1.52 14.93
C ALA A 302 -10.34 1.02 16.20
N VAL A 303 -10.69 1.93 17.11
CA VAL A 303 -11.49 1.61 18.31
C VAL A 303 -12.85 1.04 17.95
N GLY A 304 -13.52 1.60 16.93
CA GLY A 304 -14.78 1.08 16.41
C GLY A 304 -14.67 -0.38 15.97
N LEU A 305 -13.65 -0.72 15.19
CA LEU A 305 -13.41 -2.08 14.70
C LEU A 305 -12.98 -3.05 15.81
N LEU A 306 -12.19 -2.61 16.78
CA LEU A 306 -11.83 -3.42 17.95
C LEU A 306 -13.09 -3.83 18.73
N ARG A 307 -13.98 -2.87 19.00
CA ARG A 307 -15.24 -3.13 19.71
C ARG A 307 -16.18 -4.02 18.90
N GLU A 308 -16.31 -3.78 17.59
CA GLU A 308 -17.19 -4.56 16.69
C GLU A 308 -16.71 -6.00 16.49
N SER A 309 -15.39 -6.22 16.42
CA SER A 309 -14.81 -7.56 16.29
C SER A 309 -15.02 -8.42 17.54
N GLY A 310 -15.11 -7.78 18.71
CA GLY A 310 -15.08 -8.45 20.00
C GLY A 310 -13.77 -9.23 20.24
N LEU A 311 -12.66 -8.88 19.56
CA LEU A 311 -11.37 -9.56 19.66
C LEU A 311 -10.87 -9.66 21.11
N PHE A 312 -11.04 -8.57 21.87
CA PHE A 312 -10.65 -8.47 23.28
C PHE A 312 -11.85 -8.51 24.24
N SER A 313 -13.00 -9.03 23.80
CA SER A 313 -14.23 -9.04 24.62
C SER A 313 -14.14 -9.81 25.95
N HIS A 314 -13.14 -10.69 26.09
CA HIS A 314 -12.84 -11.46 27.29
C HIS A 314 -11.97 -10.71 28.30
N MET A 315 -11.28 -9.65 27.88
CA MET A 315 -10.55 -8.74 28.78
C MET A 315 -11.52 -7.87 29.56
N ASP A 316 -11.09 -7.39 30.72
CA ASP A 316 -11.93 -6.51 31.52
C ASP A 316 -12.18 -5.17 30.79
N LEU A 317 -13.10 -4.35 31.33
CA LEU A 317 -13.40 -3.06 30.71
C LEU A 317 -12.23 -2.08 30.83
N GLY A 318 -11.49 -2.11 31.94
CA GLY A 318 -10.40 -1.17 32.22
C GLY A 318 -9.19 -1.38 31.30
N GLU A 319 -8.81 -2.63 31.07
CA GLU A 319 -7.76 -3.05 30.13
C GLU A 319 -8.11 -2.63 28.70
N ARG A 320 -9.37 -2.80 28.30
CA ARG A 320 -9.83 -2.36 26.97
C ARG A 320 -9.80 -0.85 26.83
N GLU A 321 -10.28 -0.10 27.82
CA GLU A 321 -10.22 1.36 27.80
C GLU A 321 -8.77 1.88 27.81
N GLN A 322 -7.89 1.22 28.56
CA GLN A 322 -6.45 1.49 28.55
C GLN A 322 -5.85 1.21 27.17
N MET A 323 -6.16 0.07 26.55
CA MET A 323 -5.73 -0.26 25.19
C MET A 323 -6.16 0.81 24.19
N GLU A 324 -7.44 1.20 24.21
CA GLU A 324 -7.98 2.22 23.31
C GLU A 324 -7.30 3.58 23.51
N SER A 325 -6.99 3.95 24.75
CA SER A 325 -6.29 5.19 25.08
C SER A 325 -4.83 5.18 24.62
N GLN A 326 -4.09 4.11 24.92
CA GLN A 326 -2.69 3.98 24.51
C GLN A 326 -2.56 3.86 22.98
N LEU A 327 -3.47 3.14 22.33
CA LEU A 327 -3.55 3.06 20.87
C LEU A 327 -3.73 4.45 20.26
N GLY A 328 -4.65 5.26 20.80
CA GLY A 328 -4.84 6.64 20.37
C GLY A 328 -3.60 7.50 20.57
N SER A 329 -2.92 7.34 21.71
CA SER A 329 -1.67 8.06 21.99
C SER A 329 -0.55 7.73 21.00
N ILE A 330 -0.47 6.48 20.53
CA ILE A 330 0.52 6.06 19.53
C ILE A 330 0.14 6.58 18.14
N ILE A 331 -1.12 6.43 17.71
CA ILE A 331 -1.59 6.89 16.40
C ILE A 331 -1.51 8.42 16.29
N LEU A 332 -1.92 9.18 17.31
CA LEU A 332 -1.83 10.65 17.29
C LEU A 332 -0.39 11.18 17.13
N ALA A 333 0.63 10.37 17.42
CA ALA A 333 2.01 10.76 17.21
C ALA A 333 2.42 10.74 15.72
N THR A 334 1.67 10.07 14.84
CA THR A 334 1.96 10.04 13.39
C THR A 334 1.60 11.36 12.71
N ASP A 335 0.85 12.26 13.37
CA ASP A 335 0.59 13.62 12.88
C ASP A 335 1.93 14.32 12.57
N ILE A 336 2.20 14.46 11.28
CA ILE A 336 3.48 14.96 10.78
C ILE A 336 3.68 16.43 11.16
N SER A 337 2.60 17.20 11.35
CA SER A 337 2.67 18.60 11.76
C SER A 337 3.26 18.75 13.18
N ARG A 338 3.15 17.70 14.00
CA ARG A 338 3.69 17.64 15.36
C ARG A 338 5.08 17.01 15.44
N GLN A 339 5.71 16.66 14.31
CA GLN A 339 7.02 16.00 14.34
C GLN A 339 8.08 16.77 15.16
N ASN A 340 8.13 18.10 15.06
CA ASN A 340 9.10 18.90 15.79
C ASN A 340 8.93 18.82 17.31
N GLU A 341 7.69 18.70 17.80
CA GLU A 341 7.37 18.52 19.22
C GLU A 341 7.98 17.21 19.74
N TYR A 342 7.65 16.09 19.08
CA TYR A 342 8.16 14.76 19.43
C TYR A 342 9.68 14.65 19.27
N LEU A 343 10.24 15.21 18.19
CA LEU A 343 11.67 15.17 17.94
C LEU A 343 12.47 16.00 18.96
N SER A 344 11.96 17.18 19.35
CA SER A 344 12.59 18.00 20.38
C SER A 344 12.57 17.28 21.73
N GLN A 345 11.43 16.71 22.11
CA GLN A 345 11.31 15.92 23.34
C GLN A 345 12.27 14.73 23.33
N PHE A 346 12.37 14.02 22.21
CA PHE A 346 13.27 12.87 22.07
C PHE A 346 14.74 13.28 22.18
N ARG A 347 15.14 14.39 21.55
CA ARG A 347 16.48 14.96 21.69
C ARG A 347 16.81 15.30 23.13
N THR A 348 15.93 16.01 23.83
CA THR A 348 16.13 16.37 25.24
C THR A 348 16.35 15.12 26.10
N HIS A 349 15.52 14.09 25.90
CA HIS A 349 15.66 12.82 26.59
C HIS A 349 16.99 12.09 26.29
N LEU A 350 17.45 12.13 25.02
CA LEU A 350 18.74 11.56 24.63
C LEU A 350 19.94 12.35 25.17
N ASP A 351 19.85 13.68 25.18
CA ASP A 351 20.89 14.57 25.69
C ASP A 351 21.04 14.43 27.22
N ASN A 352 19.92 14.29 27.93
CA ASN A 352 19.90 14.08 29.38
C ASN A 352 20.26 12.64 29.78
N GLY A 353 20.10 11.67 28.87
CA GLY A 353 20.30 10.24 29.16
C GLY A 353 19.28 9.67 30.15
N ASP A 354 18.06 10.21 30.18
CA ASP A 354 17.02 9.89 31.18
C ASP A 354 15.95 8.89 30.69
N LEU A 355 16.08 8.38 29.45
CA LEU A 355 15.21 7.32 28.90
C LEU A 355 15.36 5.98 29.64
N CYS A 356 14.55 5.79 30.67
CA CYS A 356 14.38 4.53 31.39
C CYS A 356 13.30 3.65 30.74
N LEU A 357 13.67 2.56 30.05
CA LEU A 357 12.70 1.64 29.41
C LEU A 357 11.98 0.71 30.41
N ASP A 358 12.33 0.73 31.69
CA ASP A 358 11.53 0.08 32.75
C ASP A 358 10.26 0.90 33.05
N ASN A 359 10.26 2.20 32.73
CA ASN A 359 9.10 3.08 32.88
C ASN A 359 8.12 2.91 31.69
N ALA A 360 6.84 2.65 32.00
CA ALA A 360 5.80 2.44 30.99
C ALA A 360 5.54 3.67 30.10
N GLY A 361 5.65 4.88 30.66
CA GLY A 361 5.51 6.14 29.90
C GLY A 361 6.64 6.33 28.90
N HIS A 362 7.88 6.04 29.30
CA HIS A 362 9.02 6.06 28.36
C HIS A 362 8.91 4.97 27.30
N ARG A 363 8.45 3.76 27.64
CA ARG A 363 8.17 2.73 26.62
C ARG A 363 7.13 3.19 25.61
N LEU A 364 6.01 3.76 26.08
CA LEU A 364 4.97 4.31 25.21
C LEU A 364 5.52 5.43 24.31
N PHE A 365 6.33 6.33 24.86
CA PHE A 365 6.97 7.39 24.08
C PHE A 365 7.91 6.83 23.01
N ILE A 366 8.69 5.78 23.32
CA ILE A 366 9.55 5.16 22.32
C ILE A 366 8.75 4.37 21.27
N LEU A 367 7.59 3.80 21.61
CA LEU A 367 6.67 3.22 20.62
C LEU A 367 6.12 4.29 19.67
N GLN A 368 5.80 5.50 20.17
CA GLN A 368 5.42 6.64 19.33
C GLN A 368 6.56 6.99 18.37
N MET A 369 7.79 7.14 18.88
CA MET A 369 8.95 7.44 18.03
C MET A 369 9.22 6.34 17.00
N ALA A 370 9.09 5.06 17.39
CA ALA A 370 9.26 3.93 16.49
C ALA A 370 8.19 3.90 15.39
N LEU A 371 6.92 4.18 15.72
CA LEU A 371 5.86 4.27 14.72
C LEU A 371 6.07 5.46 13.78
N LYS A 372 6.50 6.63 14.29
CA LYS A 372 6.88 7.76 13.45
C LYS A 372 8.00 7.39 12.48
N CYS A 373 9.05 6.69 12.95
CA CYS A 373 10.08 6.19 12.07
C CYS A 373 9.49 5.25 11.02
N ALA A 374 8.62 4.30 11.42
CA ALA A 374 8.03 3.31 10.51
C ALA A 374 7.19 3.94 9.40
N ASP A 375 6.39 4.95 9.76
CA ASP A 375 5.51 5.68 8.85
C ASP A 375 6.27 6.43 7.76
N ILE A 376 7.39 7.07 8.10
CA ILE A 376 8.22 7.83 7.14
C ILE A 376 9.50 7.09 6.69
N CYS A 377 9.54 5.75 6.81
CA CYS A 377 10.75 4.98 6.51
C CYS A 377 10.99 4.69 5.03
N ASN A 378 10.10 5.07 4.10
CA ASN A 378 10.27 4.67 2.70
C ASN A 378 11.62 5.12 2.10
N PRO A 379 12.13 6.35 2.37
CA PRO A 379 13.45 6.77 1.91
C PRO A 379 14.62 6.01 2.56
N CYS A 380 14.37 5.26 3.64
CA CYS A 380 15.32 4.37 4.31
C CYS A 380 15.31 2.94 3.75
N ARG A 381 14.43 2.62 2.79
CA ARG A 381 14.39 1.33 2.07
C ARG A 381 15.36 1.34 0.89
N THR A 382 15.52 0.18 0.24
CA THR A 382 16.28 0.08 -1.02
C THR A 382 15.68 1.02 -2.07
N TRP A 383 16.50 1.42 -3.05
CA TRP A 383 16.10 2.38 -4.08
C TRP A 383 14.80 1.99 -4.80
N GLU A 384 14.63 0.71 -5.13
CA GLU A 384 13.46 0.21 -5.86
C GLU A 384 12.15 0.37 -5.08
N LEU A 385 12.19 0.15 -3.76
CA LEU A 385 11.04 0.33 -2.88
C LEU A 385 10.80 1.80 -2.61
N SER A 386 11.86 2.54 -2.27
CA SER A 386 11.82 3.98 -2.02
C SER A 386 11.25 4.75 -3.21
N LYS A 387 11.67 4.40 -4.43
CA LYS A 387 11.16 4.99 -5.68
C LYS A 387 9.68 4.71 -5.90
N GLN A 388 9.23 3.46 -5.76
CA GLN A 388 7.81 3.10 -5.91
C GLN A 388 6.94 3.86 -4.89
N TRP A 389 7.37 3.96 -3.63
CA TRP A 389 6.66 4.73 -2.62
C TRP A 389 6.65 6.23 -2.93
N SER A 390 7.76 6.78 -3.41
CA SER A 390 7.88 8.18 -3.82
C SER A 390 6.93 8.54 -4.98
N GLU A 391 6.81 7.64 -5.96
CA GLU A 391 5.88 7.79 -7.08
C GLU A 391 4.42 7.74 -6.59
N LYS A 392 4.10 6.80 -5.70
CA LYS A 392 2.75 6.65 -5.10
C LYS A 392 2.33 7.87 -4.28
N VAL A 393 3.17 8.32 -3.35
CA VAL A 393 2.82 9.48 -2.50
C VAL A 393 2.67 10.74 -3.33
N THR A 394 3.50 10.91 -4.36
CA THR A 394 3.40 12.07 -5.24
C THR A 394 2.15 12.02 -6.13
N GLU A 395 1.78 10.85 -6.66
CA GLU A 395 0.52 10.69 -7.39
C GLU A 395 -0.69 11.03 -6.51
N GLU A 396 -0.66 10.68 -5.23
CA GLU A 396 -1.73 11.03 -4.30
C GLU A 396 -1.81 12.55 -4.05
N PHE A 397 -0.66 13.22 -3.84
CA PHE A 397 -0.61 14.69 -3.76
C PHE A 397 -1.16 15.35 -5.02
N PHE A 398 -0.82 14.82 -6.20
CA PHE A 398 -1.30 15.33 -7.48
C PHE A 398 -2.81 15.09 -7.67
N CYS A 399 -3.32 13.95 -7.23
CA CYS A 399 -4.75 13.67 -7.20
C CYS A 399 -5.49 14.70 -6.32
N GLN A 400 -4.96 15.04 -5.15
CA GLN A 400 -5.49 16.11 -4.32
C GLN A 400 -5.47 17.46 -5.07
N GLY A 401 -4.34 17.84 -5.66
CA GLY A 401 -4.21 19.11 -6.40
C GLY A 401 -5.18 19.21 -7.59
N ASP A 402 -5.47 18.10 -8.26
CA ASP A 402 -6.48 18.08 -9.32
C ASP A 402 -7.90 18.30 -8.80
N VAL A 403 -8.22 17.78 -7.62
CA VAL A 403 -9.49 18.04 -6.94
C VAL A 403 -9.57 19.51 -6.50
N GLU A 404 -8.50 20.05 -5.91
CA GLU A 404 -8.41 21.47 -5.53
C GLU A 404 -8.64 22.38 -6.73
N ARG A 405 -7.99 22.11 -7.86
CA ARG A 405 -8.18 22.85 -9.11
C ARG A 405 -9.61 22.78 -9.61
N LYS A 406 -10.23 21.59 -9.61
CA LYS A 406 -11.63 21.41 -10.03
C LYS A 406 -12.61 22.14 -9.12
N CYS A 407 -12.30 22.26 -7.84
CA CYS A 407 -13.09 22.97 -6.84
C CYS A 407 -12.78 24.47 -6.76
N ASN A 408 -11.92 25.01 -7.64
CA ASN A 408 -11.44 26.40 -7.60
C ASN A 408 -10.84 26.80 -6.23
N LEU A 409 -10.09 25.89 -5.62
CA LEU A 409 -9.35 26.13 -4.38
C LEU A 409 -7.88 26.43 -4.69
N ASP A 410 -7.23 27.18 -3.81
CA ASP A 410 -5.78 27.34 -3.86
C ASP A 410 -5.10 25.97 -3.72
N LEU A 411 -4.15 25.72 -4.62
CA LEU A 411 -3.38 24.49 -4.66
C LEU A 411 -2.49 24.39 -3.43
N SER A 412 -2.59 23.26 -2.74
CA SER A 412 -1.70 22.98 -1.63
C SER A 412 -0.25 22.83 -2.11
N PRO A 413 0.74 23.21 -1.28
CA PRO A 413 2.15 22.99 -1.62
C PRO A 413 2.40 21.54 -2.05
N LEU A 414 3.25 21.35 -3.06
CA LEU A 414 3.64 20.04 -3.63
C LEU A 414 2.53 19.29 -4.40
N CYS A 415 1.28 19.79 -4.41
CA CYS A 415 0.15 19.11 -5.03
C CYS A 415 -0.04 19.46 -6.53
N ASP A 416 0.75 20.38 -7.08
CA ASP A 416 0.64 20.74 -8.49
C ASP A 416 1.56 19.89 -9.39
N ARG A 417 0.97 18.96 -10.14
CA ARG A 417 1.69 18.08 -11.08
C ARG A 417 2.41 18.79 -12.22
N ASN A 418 2.06 20.05 -12.50
CA ASN A 418 2.67 20.81 -13.60
C ASN A 418 3.96 21.53 -13.19
N THR A 419 4.10 21.85 -11.91
CA THR A 419 5.23 22.65 -11.38
C THR A 419 6.09 21.86 -10.41
N SER A 420 5.53 20.84 -9.77
CA SER A 420 6.23 20.04 -8.76
C SER A 420 7.01 18.90 -9.41
N ASN A 421 8.21 18.63 -8.88
CA ASN A 421 9.07 17.55 -9.32
C ASN A 421 9.25 16.55 -8.18
N ILE A 422 9.00 15.25 -8.45
CA ILE A 422 9.16 14.15 -7.49
C ILE A 422 10.53 14.21 -6.81
N ALA A 423 11.61 14.41 -7.58
CA ALA A 423 12.96 14.45 -7.03
C ALA A 423 13.15 15.62 -6.04
N ASN A 424 12.62 16.81 -6.34
CA ASN A 424 12.68 17.95 -5.42
C ASN A 424 11.84 17.71 -4.16
N ILE A 425 10.65 17.14 -4.30
CA ILE A 425 9.79 16.75 -3.17
C ILE A 425 10.57 15.79 -2.25
N GLN A 426 11.16 14.73 -2.82
CA GLN A 426 11.88 13.72 -2.05
C GLN A 426 13.16 14.26 -1.41
N ILE A 427 13.95 15.09 -2.10
CA ILE A 427 15.15 15.71 -1.51
C ILE A 427 14.76 16.61 -0.33
N GLY A 428 13.70 17.41 -0.46
CA GLY A 428 13.18 18.25 0.61
C GLY A 428 12.69 17.41 1.80
N PHE A 429 11.83 16.43 1.53
CA PHE A 429 11.30 15.51 2.53
C PHE A 429 12.40 14.80 3.32
N ILE A 430 13.41 14.26 2.61
CA ILE A 430 14.55 13.61 3.22
C ILE A 430 15.33 14.57 4.12
N THR A 431 15.62 15.78 3.63
CA THR A 431 16.47 16.75 4.34
C THR A 431 15.80 17.29 5.61
N TYR A 432 14.51 17.59 5.54
CA TYR A 432 13.83 18.34 6.60
C TYR A 432 13.03 17.46 7.56
N LEU A 433 12.62 16.26 7.15
CA LEU A 433 11.81 15.37 7.99
C LEU A 433 12.50 14.04 8.30
N VAL A 434 13.01 13.34 7.28
CA VAL A 434 13.56 11.98 7.48
C VAL A 434 14.92 12.02 8.19
N GLU A 435 15.92 12.70 7.63
CA GLU A 435 17.28 12.75 8.19
C GLU A 435 17.29 13.18 9.67
N PRO A 436 16.60 14.28 10.08
CA PRO A 436 16.59 14.67 11.48
C PRO A 436 16.02 13.61 12.42
N LEU A 437 14.95 12.91 12.01
CA LEU A 437 14.34 11.86 12.83
C LEU A 437 15.26 10.63 12.94
N PHE A 438 15.76 10.14 11.81
CA PHE A 438 16.55 8.91 11.76
C PHE A 438 17.94 9.07 12.37
N VAL A 439 18.51 10.28 12.38
CA VAL A 439 19.74 10.57 13.12
C VAL A 439 19.51 10.42 14.63
N GLU A 440 18.42 10.96 15.18
CA GLU A 440 18.11 10.79 16.61
C GLU A 440 17.74 9.34 16.94
N TRP A 441 17.00 8.67 16.05
CA TRP A 441 16.72 7.24 16.21
C TRP A 441 18.02 6.41 16.24
N ALA A 442 18.99 6.72 15.38
CA ALA A 442 20.29 6.06 15.38
C ALA A 442 21.12 6.37 16.64
N ARG A 443 20.98 7.57 17.22
CA ARG A 443 21.55 7.89 18.55
C ARG A 443 20.94 7.02 19.64
N PHE A 444 19.62 6.83 19.61
CA PHE A 444 18.92 5.95 20.55
C PHE A 444 19.28 4.47 20.35
N SER A 445 19.17 3.95 19.14
CA SER A 445 19.44 2.56 18.77
C SER A 445 20.56 2.47 17.74
N ASN A 446 21.81 2.59 18.22
CA ASN A 446 22.98 2.55 17.35
C ASN A 446 23.33 1.11 16.92
N THR A 447 22.56 0.58 15.97
CA THR A 447 22.69 -0.80 15.48
C THR A 447 22.90 -0.84 13.98
N ARG A 448 23.15 -2.04 13.45
CA ARG A 448 23.29 -2.26 12.00
C ARG A 448 22.06 -1.79 11.22
N LEU A 449 20.86 -1.94 11.77
CA LEU A 449 19.64 -1.51 11.09
C LEU A 449 19.62 0.01 10.96
N SER A 450 19.88 0.76 12.03
CA SER A 450 19.99 2.23 11.98
C SER A 450 21.05 2.73 11.00
N GLN A 451 22.23 2.10 10.96
CA GLN A 451 23.26 2.44 9.98
C GLN A 451 22.84 2.11 8.54
N THR A 452 22.11 1.00 8.34
CA THR A 452 21.57 0.63 7.02
C THR A 452 20.53 1.64 6.55
N MET A 453 19.61 2.06 7.43
CA MET A 453 18.59 3.07 7.13
C MET A 453 19.22 4.41 6.73
N LEU A 454 20.17 4.92 7.52
CA LEU A 454 20.89 6.16 7.20
C LEU A 454 21.70 6.05 5.90
N GLY A 455 22.31 4.88 5.65
CA GLY A 455 23.01 4.60 4.40
C GLY A 455 22.07 4.67 3.18
N HIS A 456 20.90 4.03 3.26
CA HIS A 456 19.89 4.11 2.20
C HIS A 456 19.37 5.54 2.00
N VAL A 457 19.14 6.30 3.08
CA VAL A 457 18.76 7.72 2.98
C VAL A 457 19.78 8.50 2.15
N GLY A 458 21.07 8.35 2.45
CA GLY A 458 22.14 9.00 1.69
C GLY A 458 22.18 8.59 0.21
N LEU A 459 22.10 7.29 -0.06
CA LEU A 459 22.11 6.74 -1.43
C LEU A 459 20.88 7.17 -2.25
N ASN A 460 19.69 7.12 -1.65
CA ASN A 460 18.44 7.49 -2.30
C ASN A 460 18.38 9.00 -2.56
N LYS A 461 18.83 9.82 -1.61
CA LYS A 461 18.96 11.28 -1.81
C LYS A 461 19.93 11.63 -2.92
N ALA A 462 21.06 10.92 -3.01
CA ALA A 462 22.01 11.09 -4.11
C ALA A 462 21.41 10.67 -5.46
N SER A 463 20.65 9.58 -5.49
CA SER A 463 19.96 9.10 -6.70
C SER A 463 18.94 10.11 -7.21
N TRP A 464 18.12 10.70 -6.33
CA TRP A 464 17.19 11.78 -6.70
C TRP A 464 17.91 13.03 -7.23
N LYS A 465 19.05 13.41 -6.63
CA LYS A 465 19.88 14.51 -7.14
C LYS A 465 20.44 14.21 -8.52
N GLY A 466 20.89 12.98 -8.77
CA GLY A 466 21.36 12.54 -10.09
C GLY A 466 20.28 12.66 -11.16
N MET A 467 19.04 12.24 -10.84
CA MET A 467 17.90 12.35 -11.76
C MET A 467 17.56 13.81 -12.13
N LEU A 468 17.80 14.78 -11.25
CA LEU A 468 17.64 16.21 -11.59
C LEU A 468 18.70 16.68 -12.59
N GLN A 469 19.95 16.25 -12.42
CA GLN A 469 21.08 16.65 -13.27
C GLN A 469 21.00 16.04 -14.67
N GLU A 470 20.55 14.79 -14.78
CA GLU A 470 20.30 14.14 -16.08
C GLU A 470 19.20 14.88 -16.86
N ARG A 471 18.16 15.35 -16.16
CA ARG A 471 17.06 16.09 -16.79
C ARG A 471 17.50 17.47 -17.27
N SER A 472 18.23 18.23 -16.44
CA SER A 472 18.76 19.54 -16.85
C SER A 472 19.73 19.44 -18.02
N SER A 473 20.59 18.41 -18.04
CA SER A 473 21.52 18.21 -19.16
C SER A 473 20.81 17.75 -20.44
N SER A 474 19.69 17.04 -20.35
CA SER A 474 18.85 16.71 -21.51
C SER A 474 18.05 17.91 -22.06
N GLU A 475 17.65 18.86 -21.20
CA GLU A 475 16.94 20.08 -21.61
C GLU A 475 17.90 21.13 -22.22
N GLU A 476 19.18 21.14 -21.85
CA GLU A 476 20.22 22.00 -22.46
C GLU A 476 20.79 21.45 -23.78
N ALA A 477 20.61 20.15 -24.07
CA ALA A 477 21.16 19.50 -25.26
C ALA A 477 20.26 19.60 -26.51
N ASP A 478 19.12 20.30 -26.43
CA ASP A 478 18.19 20.51 -27.55
C ASP A 478 18.15 22.00 -27.96
N PRO A 479 19.22 22.55 -28.57
CA PRO A 479 19.10 23.82 -29.26
C PRO A 479 18.28 23.60 -30.53
N ALA A 480 17.17 24.32 -30.62
CA ALA A 480 16.32 24.40 -31.78
C ALA A 480 17.13 24.44 -33.10
N PHE A 481 16.92 23.43 -33.93
CA PHE A 481 16.92 23.64 -35.38
C PHE A 481 15.64 24.38 -35.71
N ASP A 482 15.67 25.70 -35.58
CA ASP A 482 14.74 26.59 -36.28
C ASP A 482 15.58 27.45 -37.25
N ASP A 483 15.12 27.40 -38.50
CA ASP A 483 15.62 27.93 -39.79
C ASP A 483 16.60 29.12 -39.84
#